data_AF-A0A1S8B1M9-F1
#
_entry.id   AF-A0A1S8B1M9-F1
#
_cell.length_a   1.000
_cell.length_b   1.000
_cell.length_c   1.000
_cell.angle_alpha   90.00
_cell.angle_beta   90.00
_cell.angle_gamma   90.00
#
_symmetry.space_group_name_H-M   'P 1'
#
loop_
_entity.id
_entity.type
_entity.pdbx_description
1 polymer ?
#
loop_
_entity_poly.entity_id
_entity_poly.type
_entity_poly.pdbx_seq_one_letter_code
_entity_poly.pdbx_strand_id
1 'polypeptide(L)'
;MEMIGPEQPEAIPDFLFEQFADCSPETLRGIGQYARSETYVAPDGMPDATKEAFALQDDETLAAVAAYVDDLAEFLEMNDADSLAALTDDDGDEDEKWGHKKILEWHGGSPQK
;
A
#
# COMPACT_ATOMS: atom_id res chain seq x y z
N MET A 1 13.87 16.99 10.71
CA MET A 1 12.98 16.11 11.48
C MET A 1 12.57 15.09 10.46
N GLU A 2 13.07 13.85 10.55
CA GLU A 2 12.59 12.80 9.65
C GLU A 2 11.06 12.74 9.84
N MET A 3 10.31 13.13 8.82
CA MET A 3 8.87 12.88 8.76
C MET A 3 8.71 11.41 8.44
N ILE A 4 9.03 10.56 9.41
CA ILE A 4 8.84 9.12 9.30
C ILE A 4 7.33 8.94 9.38
N GLY A 5 6.71 8.48 8.29
CA GLY A 5 5.31 8.11 8.27
C GLY A 5 4.97 7.01 9.29
N PRO A 6 3.75 6.47 9.29
CA PRO A 6 3.36 5.35 10.14
C PRO A 6 4.41 4.22 10.14
N GLU A 7 4.62 3.61 11.31
CA GLU A 7 5.48 2.43 11.44
C GLU A 7 4.97 1.33 10.50
N GLN A 8 5.86 0.87 9.60
CA GLN A 8 5.59 -0.21 8.66
C GLN A 8 5.54 -1.54 9.41
N PRO A 9 4.38 -2.20 9.53
CA PRO A 9 4.29 -3.50 10.17
C PRO A 9 5.00 -4.55 9.32
N GLU A 10 5.85 -5.37 9.94
CA GLU A 10 6.55 -6.49 9.30
C GLU A 10 5.60 -7.55 8.69
N ALA A 11 4.34 -7.57 9.11
CA ALA A 11 3.28 -8.42 8.55
C ALA A 11 2.79 -7.95 7.17
N ILE A 12 3.02 -6.69 6.81
CA ILE A 12 2.62 -6.13 5.52
C ILE A 12 3.82 -6.21 4.56
N PRO A 13 3.64 -6.78 3.36
CA PRO A 13 4.71 -6.83 2.36
C PRO A 13 5.03 -5.45 1.79
N ASP A 14 6.32 -5.17 1.56
CA ASP A 14 6.84 -3.87 1.12
C ASP A 14 6.15 -3.28 -0.12
N PHE A 15 5.81 -4.13 -1.11
CA PHE A 15 5.17 -3.66 -2.34
C PHE A 15 3.81 -2.99 -2.09
N LEU A 16 3.11 -3.37 -1.02
CA LEU A 16 1.86 -2.71 -0.64
C LEU A 16 2.13 -1.29 -0.15
N PHE A 17 3.21 -1.05 0.59
CA PHE A 17 3.59 0.29 1.03
C PHE A 17 3.88 1.21 -0.15
N GLU A 18 4.57 0.72 -1.19
CA GLU A 18 4.82 1.49 -2.41
C GLU A 18 3.50 1.86 -3.12
N GLN A 19 2.52 0.95 -3.15
CA GLN A 19 1.20 1.25 -3.70
C GLN A 19 0.43 2.26 -2.85
N PHE A 20 0.50 2.15 -1.53
CA PHE A 20 -0.16 3.08 -0.60
C PHE A 20 0.47 4.47 -0.62
N ALA A 21 1.78 4.55 -0.87
CA ALA A 21 2.50 5.82 -0.94
C ALA A 21 2.02 6.72 -2.08
N ASP A 22 1.47 6.15 -3.16
CA ASP A 22 0.89 6.86 -4.31
C ASP A 22 -0.62 7.13 -4.14
N CYS A 23 -1.26 6.62 -3.07
CA CYS A 23 -2.69 6.73 -2.86
C CYS A 23 -3.08 7.96 -2.05
N SER A 24 -4.21 8.57 -2.41
CA SER A 24 -4.83 9.66 -1.65
C SER A 24 -5.43 9.19 -0.32
N PRO A 25 -5.50 10.07 0.70
CA PRO A 25 -6.08 9.73 2.01
C PRO A 25 -7.50 9.17 1.92
N GLU A 26 -8.32 9.68 0.98
CA GLU A 26 -9.66 9.15 0.72
C GLU A 26 -9.62 7.69 0.23
N THR A 27 -8.71 7.37 -0.69
CA THR A 27 -8.50 6.02 -1.21
C THR A 27 -7.97 5.09 -0.12
N LEU A 28 -7.02 5.54 0.70
CA LEU A 28 -6.44 4.79 1.80
C LEU A 28 -7.50 4.40 2.86
N ARG A 29 -8.40 5.32 3.23
CA ARG A 29 -9.55 4.98 4.09
C ARG A 29 -10.47 3.94 3.45
N GLY A 30 -10.68 4.03 2.14
CA GLY A 30 -11.42 3.03 1.38
C GLY A 30 -10.75 1.65 1.46
N ILE A 31 -9.42 1.60 1.30
CA ILE A 31 -8.63 0.37 1.38
C ILE A 31 -8.69 -0.23 2.78
N GLY A 32 -8.60 0.60 3.83
CA GLY A 32 -8.72 0.14 5.22
C GLY A 32 -10.08 -0.46 5.52
N GLN A 33 -11.16 0.15 5.00
CA GLN A 33 -12.50 -0.44 5.10
C GLN A 33 -12.63 -1.73 4.30
N TYR A 34 -12.05 -1.81 3.10
CA TYR A 34 -12.03 -3.02 2.29
C TYR A 34 -11.25 -4.16 2.97
N ALA A 35 -10.15 -3.86 3.67
CA ALA A 35 -9.40 -4.86 4.44
C ALA A 35 -10.13 -5.35 5.71
N ARG A 36 -10.87 -4.47 6.40
CA ARG A 36 -11.63 -4.81 7.63
C ARG A 36 -12.96 -5.49 7.37
N SER A 37 -13.50 -5.30 6.17
CA SER A 37 -14.84 -5.74 5.81
C SER A 37 -14.75 -6.89 4.83
N GLU A 38 -15.61 -7.90 4.95
CA GLU A 38 -15.84 -8.89 3.88
C GLU A 38 -16.55 -8.26 2.65
N THR A 39 -16.49 -6.94 2.51
CA THR A 39 -17.11 -6.18 1.42
C THR A 39 -16.32 -6.41 0.14
N TYR A 40 -17.00 -6.94 -0.88
CA TYR A 40 -16.43 -7.24 -2.21
C TYR A 40 -16.17 -6.00 -3.10
N VAL A 41 -16.50 -4.80 -2.61
CA VAL A 41 -16.40 -3.57 -3.39
C VAL A 41 -15.11 -2.84 -3.01
N ALA A 42 -14.10 -2.97 -3.87
CA ALA A 42 -12.88 -2.18 -3.78
C ALA A 42 -13.19 -0.69 -4.03
N PRO A 43 -12.53 0.25 -3.34
CA PRO A 43 -12.72 1.67 -3.58
C PRO A 43 -12.21 2.08 -4.97
N ASP A 44 -12.81 3.14 -5.51
CA ASP A 44 -12.40 3.72 -6.79
C ASP A 44 -10.97 4.27 -6.65
N GLY A 45 -10.05 3.79 -7.48
CA GLY A 45 -8.62 4.13 -7.39
C GLY A 45 -7.73 3.11 -6.68
N MET A 46 -8.29 2.03 -6.11
CA MET A 46 -7.46 0.93 -5.61
C MET A 46 -6.78 0.19 -6.78
N PRO A 47 -5.46 -0.04 -6.74
CA PRO A 47 -4.78 -0.82 -7.76
C PRO A 47 -5.29 -2.27 -7.80
N ASP A 48 -5.52 -2.81 -8.99
CA ASP A 48 -5.94 -4.22 -9.15
C ASP A 48 -4.94 -5.19 -8.49
N ALA A 49 -3.64 -4.90 -8.57
CA ALA A 49 -2.60 -5.69 -7.92
C ALA A 49 -2.76 -5.73 -6.38
N THR A 50 -3.13 -4.60 -5.76
CA THR A 50 -3.45 -4.51 -4.33
C THR A 50 -4.66 -5.36 -3.99
N LYS A 51 -5.69 -5.34 -4.85
CA LYS A 51 -6.91 -6.14 -4.66
C LYS A 51 -6.62 -7.65 -4.75
N GLU A 52 -5.84 -8.07 -5.74
CA GLU A 52 -5.41 -9.47 -5.89
C GLU A 52 -4.55 -9.91 -4.69
N ALA A 53 -3.63 -9.06 -4.23
CA ALA A 53 -2.81 -9.33 -3.06
C ALA A 53 -3.65 -9.54 -1.79
N PHE A 54 -4.66 -8.70 -1.55
CA PHE A 54 -5.53 -8.80 -0.38
C PHE A 54 -6.30 -10.12 -0.36
N ALA A 55 -6.74 -10.61 -1.52
CA ALA A 55 -7.43 -11.91 -1.62
C ALA A 55 -6.53 -13.11 -1.25
N LEU A 56 -5.21 -12.91 -1.23
CA LEU A 56 -4.20 -13.91 -0.92
C LEU A 56 -3.63 -13.78 0.51
N GLN A 57 -3.92 -12.68 1.22
CA GLN A 57 -3.42 -12.45 2.58
C GLN A 57 -4.34 -13.06 3.65
N ASP A 58 -3.74 -13.42 4.79
CA ASP A 58 -4.48 -13.83 5.99
C ASP A 58 -5.14 -12.63 6.70
N ASP A 59 -6.18 -12.88 7.49
CA ASP A 59 -6.91 -11.86 8.26
C ASP A 59 -6.00 -11.02 9.17
N GLU A 60 -4.91 -11.59 9.70
CA GLU A 60 -3.94 -10.87 10.53
C GLU A 60 -3.20 -9.79 9.71
N THR A 61 -2.74 -10.14 8.51
CA THR A 61 -2.11 -9.19 7.59
C THR A 61 -3.12 -8.15 7.12
N LEU A 62 -4.35 -8.54 6.79
CA LEU A 62 -5.40 -7.58 6.41
C LEU A 62 -5.72 -6.60 7.54
N ALA A 63 -5.78 -7.07 8.79
CA ALA A 63 -5.97 -6.20 9.95
C ALA A 63 -4.80 -5.22 10.14
N ALA A 64 -3.56 -5.69 9.96
CA ALA A 64 -2.38 -4.82 9.98
C ALA A 64 -2.42 -3.78 8.86
N VAL A 65 -2.74 -4.18 7.63
CA VAL A 65 -2.92 -3.28 6.48
C VAL A 65 -3.97 -2.24 6.79
N ALA A 66 -5.11 -2.65 7.33
CA ALA A 66 -6.17 -1.73 7.62
C ALA A 66 -5.81 -0.71 8.70
N ALA A 67 -5.02 -1.09 9.71
CA ALA A 67 -4.51 -0.16 10.70
C ALA A 67 -3.51 0.82 10.07
N TYR A 68 -2.58 0.30 9.26
CA TYR A 68 -1.55 1.09 8.61
C TYR A 68 -2.11 2.17 7.66
N VAL A 69 -3.04 1.80 6.77
CA VAL A 69 -3.61 2.76 5.80
C VAL A 69 -4.50 3.81 6.44
N ASP A 70 -5.09 3.53 7.60
CA ASP A 70 -5.88 4.49 8.39
C ASP A 70 -4.96 5.53 9.03
N ASP A 71 -3.85 5.08 9.64
CA ASP A 71 -2.81 5.94 10.20
C ASP A 71 -2.14 6.78 9.10
N LEU A 72 -1.85 6.17 7.93
CA LEU A 72 -1.29 6.87 6.78
C LEU A 72 -2.25 7.94 6.24
N ALA A 73 -3.54 7.64 6.15
CA ALA A 73 -4.53 8.63 5.73
C ALA A 73 -4.59 9.82 6.70
N GLU A 74 -4.63 9.53 8.01
CA GLU A 74 -4.61 10.58 9.04
C GLU A 74 -3.33 11.42 8.97
N PHE A 75 -2.18 10.78 8.77
CA PHE A 75 -0.90 11.46 8.59
C PHE A 75 -0.92 12.39 7.37
N LEU A 76 -1.43 11.95 6.23
CA LEU A 76 -1.53 12.78 5.02
C LEU A 76 -2.50 13.96 5.22
N GLU A 77 -3.65 13.73 5.85
CA GLU A 77 -4.61 14.79 6.19
C GLU A 77 -4.00 15.83 7.15
N MET A 78 -3.22 15.39 8.15
CA MET A 78 -2.52 16.30 9.08
C MET A 78 -1.45 17.15 8.38
N ASN A 79 -0.84 16.63 7.31
CA ASN A 79 0.19 17.32 6.54
C ASN A 79 -0.35 18.05 5.30
N ASP A 80 -1.67 18.06 5.08
CA ASP A 80 -2.34 18.62 3.89
C ASP A 80 -1.72 18.06 2.58
N ALA A 81 -1.39 16.77 2.59
CA ALA A 81 -0.71 16.08 1.49
C ALA A 81 -1.66 15.16 0.73
N ASP A 82 -1.51 15.13 -0.59
CA ASP A 82 -2.30 14.23 -1.43
C ASP A 82 -1.75 12.79 -1.39
N SER A 83 -0.45 12.59 -1.16
CA SER A 83 0.15 11.25 -1.10
C SER A 83 1.47 11.27 -0.34
N LEU A 84 1.94 10.11 0.12
CA LEU A 84 3.25 10.01 0.78
C LEU A 84 4.36 10.35 -0.21
N ALA A 85 4.22 9.91 -1.47
CA ALA A 85 5.13 10.26 -2.55
C ALA A 85 5.25 11.78 -2.70
N ALA A 86 4.16 12.53 -2.60
CA ALA A 86 4.18 13.99 -2.67
C ALA A 86 4.93 14.66 -1.50
N LEU A 87 5.05 13.99 -0.35
CA LEU A 87 5.85 14.45 0.78
C LEU A 87 7.33 14.06 0.66
N THR A 88 7.64 12.98 -0.06
CA THR A 88 9.00 12.48 -0.23
C THR A 88 9.69 13.00 -1.51
N ASP A 89 8.94 13.51 -2.48
CA ASP A 89 9.44 14.05 -3.78
C ASP A 89 10.32 15.31 -3.66
N ASP A 90 10.63 15.78 -2.44
CA ASP A 90 11.66 16.82 -2.22
C ASP A 90 13.10 16.28 -2.36
N ASP A 91 13.32 14.95 -2.40
CA ASP A 91 14.62 14.33 -2.69
C ASP A 91 14.46 13.27 -3.78
N GLY A 92 14.69 13.67 -5.03
CA GLY A 92 14.40 12.87 -6.22
C GLY A 92 15.30 11.65 -6.38
N ASP A 93 14.67 10.48 -6.51
CA ASP A 93 15.23 9.34 -7.25
C ASP A 93 14.07 8.61 -7.96
N GLU A 94 14.09 8.66 -9.30
CA GLU A 94 13.14 8.04 -10.22
C GLU A 94 13.35 6.52 -10.34
N ASP A 95 13.46 5.79 -9.23
CA ASP A 95 13.70 4.35 -9.27
C ASP A 95 12.38 3.56 -9.32
N GLU A 96 11.98 3.26 -10.55
CA GLU A 96 11.41 1.97 -10.94
C GLU A 96 10.12 1.52 -10.24
N LYS A 97 9.05 2.27 -10.55
CA LYS A 97 7.65 1.80 -10.52
C LYS A 97 7.58 0.34 -11.00
N TRP A 98 7.42 -0.57 -10.04
CA TRP A 98 7.56 -2.02 -10.19
C TRP A 98 6.68 -2.55 -11.34
N GLY A 99 7.28 -2.68 -12.52
CA GLY A 99 6.60 -3.20 -13.71
C GLY A 99 6.12 -4.62 -13.45
N HIS A 100 4.97 -4.99 -14.04
CA HIS A 100 4.23 -6.25 -13.89
C HIS A 100 5.06 -7.56 -13.77
N LYS A 101 6.35 -7.54 -14.16
CA LYS A 101 7.30 -8.64 -14.10
C LYS A 101 7.54 -9.18 -12.70
N LYS A 102 7.63 -8.30 -11.70
CA LYS A 102 7.94 -8.73 -10.33
C LYS A 102 6.75 -9.41 -9.62
N ILE A 103 5.51 -9.09 -10.03
CA ILE A 103 4.28 -9.80 -9.61
C ILE A 103 4.32 -11.27 -10.08
N LEU A 104 4.94 -11.57 -11.22
CA LEU A 104 5.08 -12.93 -11.75
C LEU A 104 6.20 -13.74 -11.07
N GLU A 105 7.30 -13.08 -10.65
CA GLU A 105 8.36 -13.75 -9.87
C GLU A 105 7.87 -14.21 -8.48
N TRP A 106 6.86 -13.54 -7.91
CA TRP A 106 6.31 -13.83 -6.60
C TRP A 106 5.58 -15.18 -6.50
N HIS A 107 5.06 -15.74 -7.61
CA HIS A 107 4.24 -16.96 -7.56
C HIS A 107 4.78 -18.21 -8.26
N GLY A 108 5.94 -18.17 -8.92
CA GLY A 108 6.48 -19.40 -9.48
C GLY A 108 7.63 -19.23 -10.45
N GLY A 109 8.84 -19.13 -9.92
CA GLY A 109 10.02 -19.23 -10.76
C GLY A 109 11.31 -19.20 -9.98
N SER A 110 11.65 -20.31 -9.31
CA SER A 110 13.08 -20.61 -9.16
C SER A 110 13.69 -20.62 -10.58
N PRO A 111 14.76 -19.87 -10.87
CA PRO A 111 15.55 -20.17 -12.04
C PRO A 111 16.23 -21.52 -11.77
N GLN A 112 15.62 -22.61 -12.25
CA GLN A 112 16.35 -23.86 -12.40
C GLN A 112 17.21 -23.77 -13.65
N LYS A 113 18.51 -23.62 -13.40
CA LYS A 113 19.70 -23.67 -14.26
C LYS A 113 20.19 -22.39 -14.90
#